data_AF-A0A059LIN5-F1
#
_entry.id   AF-A0A059LIN5-F1
#
_cell.length_a   1.000
_cell.length_b   1.000
_cell.length_c   1.000
_cell.angle_alpha   90.00
_cell.angle_beta   90.00
_cell.angle_gamma   90.00
#
_symmetry.space_group_name_H-M   'P 1'
#
loop_
_entity.id
_entity.type
_entity.pdbx_description
1 polymer ?
#
loop_
_entity_poly.entity_id
_entity_poly.type
_entity_poly.pdbx_seq_one_letter_code
_entity_poly.pdbx_strand_id
1 'polypeptide(L)' 'MQYIQESEPIKVHGLIVASCGSKLLTRPDLGLGAPVQYISLKGTSKERPAVCKYTGNKYYSDDWMHGGSH' A
#
# COMPACT_ATOMS: atom_id res chain seq x y z
N MET A 1 -10.82 -11.62 12.04
CA MET A 1 -9.64 -10.80 11.66
C MET A 1 -9.86 -9.37 12.16
N GLN A 2 -9.59 -9.09 13.45
CA GLN A 2 -9.86 -7.79 14.08
C GLN A 2 -8.69 -6.79 13.95
N TYR A 3 -7.44 -7.25 14.11
CA TYR A 3 -6.27 -6.36 14.14
C TYR A 3 -5.97 -5.58 12.85
N ILE A 4 -6.31 -6.12 11.69
CA ILE A 4 -6.06 -5.46 10.39
C ILE A 4 -7.05 -4.30 10.17
N GLN A 5 -8.28 -4.41 10.67
CA GLN A 5 -9.29 -3.37 10.53
C GLN A 5 -8.95 -2.13 11.38
N GLU A 6 -8.26 -2.30 12.50
CA GLU A 6 -7.85 -1.21 13.40
C GLU A 6 -6.60 -0.45 12.94
N SER A 7 -5.82 -1.01 12.00
CA SER A 7 -4.61 -0.36 11.50
C SER A 7 -4.90 0.95 10.75
N GLU A 8 -4.19 2.02 11.10
CA GLU A 8 -4.29 3.30 10.39
C GLU A 8 -3.73 3.19 8.95
N PRO A 9 -4.33 3.88 7.97
CA PRO A 9 -3.79 3.94 6.61
C PRO A 9 -2.41 4.60 6.55
N ILE A 10 -1.51 4.00 5.79
CA ILE A 10 -0.15 4.47 5.56
C ILE A 10 -0.17 5.51 4.43
N LYS A 11 0.23 6.74 4.73
CA LYS A 11 0.47 7.76 3.71
C LYS A 11 1.73 7.43 2.94
N VAL A 12 1.66 7.45 1.62
CA VAL A 12 2.83 7.29 0.74
C VAL A 12 2.86 8.36 -0.33
N HIS A 13 4.06 8.60 -0.87
CA HIS A 13 4.27 9.47 -2.02
C HIS A 13 4.21 8.65 -3.32
N GLY A 14 3.68 9.26 -4.39
CA GLY A 14 3.49 8.68 -5.71
C GLY A 14 2.12 8.06 -5.94
N LEU A 15 1.86 7.73 -7.21
CA LEU A 15 0.56 7.22 -7.68
C LEU A 15 0.41 5.71 -7.55
N ILE A 16 1.49 4.99 -7.23
CA ILE A 16 1.53 3.52 -7.18
C ILE A 16 2.33 3.10 -5.94
N VAL A 17 1.81 2.16 -5.18
CA VAL A 17 2.53 1.49 -4.09
C VAL A 17 2.77 0.02 -4.41
N ALA A 18 3.96 -0.48 -4.08
CA ALA A 18 4.29 -1.89 -4.12
C ALA A 18 4.14 -2.47 -2.70
N SER A 19 3.10 -3.27 -2.47
CA SER A 19 2.88 -3.94 -1.19
C SER A 19 3.43 -5.36 -1.25
N CYS A 20 4.34 -5.71 -0.35
CA CYS A 20 4.94 -7.05 -0.23
C CYS A 20 4.61 -7.69 1.12
N GLY A 21 4.44 -9.01 1.13
CA GLY A 21 3.98 -9.77 2.30
C GLY A 21 4.95 -9.86 3.47
N SER A 22 6.18 -9.39 3.34
CA SER A 22 7.15 -9.41 4.43
C SER A 22 8.09 -8.20 4.39
N LYS A 23 8.25 -7.55 5.54
CA LYS A 23 9.51 -6.88 5.90
C LYS A 23 10.49 -7.97 6.33
N LEU A 24 11.02 -8.75 5.39
CA LEU A 24 12.22 -9.54 5.64
C LEU A 24 13.34 -8.92 4.83
N LEU A 25 13.87 -7.82 5.36
CA LEU A 25 15.18 -7.25 5.01
C LEU A 25 16.35 -8.17 5.39
N THR A 26 16.10 -9.45 5.67
CA THR A 26 17.13 -10.39 6.09
C THR A 26 17.42 -11.47 5.06
N ARG A 27 16.47 -11.83 4.18
CA ARG A 27 16.66 -12.86 3.14
C ARG A 27 15.66 -12.73 1.96
N PRO A 28 16.02 -12.00 0.88
CA PRO A 28 15.19 -11.86 -0.32
C PRO A 28 15.06 -13.15 -1.16
N ASP A 29 15.82 -14.20 -0.82
CA ASP A 29 15.95 -15.48 -1.53
C ASP A 29 14.93 -16.56 -1.08
N LEU A 30 14.21 -16.36 0.02
CA LEU A 30 13.35 -17.41 0.58
C LEU A 30 11.93 -17.48 0.01
N GLY A 31 11.46 -16.51 -0.79
CA GLY A 31 10.18 -16.62 -1.50
C GLY A 31 8.92 -16.78 -0.61
N LEU A 32 9.04 -16.58 0.71
CA LEU A 32 7.95 -16.79 1.69
C LEU A 32 7.03 -15.57 1.86
N GLY A 33 7.23 -14.49 1.10
CA GLY A 33 6.35 -13.33 1.09
C GLY A 33 5.17 -13.50 0.14
N ALA A 34 4.02 -12.90 0.46
CA ALA A 34 2.95 -12.73 -0.53
C ALA A 34 3.49 -11.98 -1.77
N PRO A 35 3.00 -12.30 -2.99
CA PRO A 35 3.49 -11.67 -4.23
C PRO A 35 3.38 -10.15 -4.15
N VAL A 36 4.30 -9.45 -4.81
CA VAL A 36 4.27 -7.99 -4.89
C VAL A 36 2.98 -7.56 -5.56
N GLN A 37 2.17 -6.78 -4.84
CA GLN A 37 0.97 -6.17 -5.38
C GLN A 37 1.24 -4.69 -5.65
N TYR A 38 1.18 -4.31 -6.93
CA TYR A 38 1.16 -2.91 -7.33
C TYR A 38 -0.28 -2.39 -7.24
N ILE A 39 -0.47 -1.31 -6.49
CA ILE A 39 -1.79 -0.74 -6.20
C ILE A 39 -1.77 0.73 -6.61
N SER A 40 -2.72 1.13 -7.46
CA SER A 40 -2.90 2.55 -7.80
C SER A 40 -3.52 3.29 -6.63
N LEU A 41 -2.97 4.48 -6.33
CA LEU A 41 -3.42 5.36 -5.27
C LEU A 41 -4.18 6.58 -5.79
N LYS A 42 -4.45 6.62 -7.10
CA LYS A 42 -5.25 7.70 -7.70
C LYS A 42 -6.66 7.69 -7.12
N GLY A 43 -7.09 8.83 -6.57
CA GLY A 43 -8.42 8.97 -5.97
C GLY A 43 -8.55 8.34 -4.57
N THR A 44 -7.44 7.94 -3.94
CA THR A 44 -7.41 7.48 -2.54
C THR A 44 -7.32 8.66 -1.56
N SER A 45 -7.80 8.47 -0.34
CA SER A 45 -7.66 9.41 0.78
C SER A 45 -7.47 8.66 2.10
N LYS A 46 -7.26 9.38 3.20
CA LYS A 46 -7.16 8.75 4.54
C LYS A 46 -8.44 8.00 4.91
N GLU A 47 -9.60 8.51 4.52
CA GLU A 47 -10.92 7.92 4.79
C GLU A 47 -11.26 6.81 3.78
N ARG A 48 -10.68 6.89 2.57
CA ARG A 48 -10.87 5.90 1.49
C ARG A 48 -9.52 5.38 0.96
N PRO A 49 -8.79 4.58 1.76
CA PRO A 49 -7.49 4.06 1.36
C PRO A 49 -7.65 2.85 0.42
N ALA A 50 -6.61 2.59 -0.38
CA ALA A 50 -6.50 1.34 -1.11
C ALA A 50 -5.96 0.23 -0.20
N VAL A 51 -6.52 -0.98 -0.31
CA VAL A 51 -6.19 -2.10 0.56
C VAL A 51 -5.43 -3.17 -0.23
N CYS A 52 -4.27 -3.59 0.30
CA CYS A 52 -3.56 -4.75 -0.21
C CYS A 52 -4.37 -6.01 0.05
N LYS A 53 -4.63 -6.79 -1.00
CA LYS A 53 -5.42 -8.03 -0.94
C LYS A 53 -4.74 -9.10 -0.08
N TYR A 54 -3.42 -9.07 -0.02
CA TYR A 54 -2.62 -10.11 0.64
C TYR A 54 -2.26 -9.79 2.09
N THR A 55 -1.91 -8.53 2.38
CA THR A 55 -1.48 -8.12 3.73
C THR A 55 -2.57 -7.41 4.52
N GLY A 56 -3.61 -6.92 3.85
CA GLY A 56 -4.63 -6.07 4.47
C GLY A 56 -4.14 -4.66 4.80
N ASN A 57 -2.89 -4.31 4.48
CA ASN A 57 -2.36 -2.96 4.67
C ASN A 57 -3.15 -1.95 3.84
N LYS A 58 -3.41 -0.80 4.44
CA LYS A 58 -4.15 0.31 3.84
C LYS A 58 -3.16 1.40 3.44
N TYR A 59 -3.25 1.89 2.21
CA TYR A 59 -2.37 2.92 1.67
C TYR A 59 -3.18 4.06 1.05
N TYR A 60 -2.68 5.29 1.16
CA TYR A 60 -3.24 6.44 0.44
C TYR A 60 -2.14 7.42 0.02
N SER A 61 -2.42 8.21 -1.01
CA SER A 61 -1.56 9.32 -1.45
C SER A 61 -2.44 10.51 -1.83
N ASP A 62 -1.92 11.72 -1.65
CA ASP A 62 -2.50 13.00 -2.08
C ASP A 62 -1.81 13.59 -3.32
N ASP A 63 -0.76 12.95 -3.82
CA ASP A 63 0.02 13.44 -4.97
C ASP A 63 -0.79 13.46 -6.28
N TRP A 64 -1.84 12.64 -6.36
CA TRP A 64 -2.77 12.64 -7.51
C TRP A 64 -3.63 13.91 -7.60
N MET A 65 -3.76 14.67 -6.51
CA MET A 65 -4.49 15.95 -6.51
C MET A 65 -3.67 17.09 -7.12
N HIS A 66 -2.34 16.98 -7.09
CA HIS A 66 -1.42 18.00 -7.59
C HIS A 66 -0.88 17.68 -8.99
N GLY A 67 -1.11 16.46 -9.50
CA GLY A 67 -0.60 15.97 -10.79
C GLY A 67 -1.48 16.26 -12.02
N GLY A 68 -2.24 17.37 -12.02
CA GLY A 68 -3.03 17.84 -13.16
C GLY A 68 -2.27 18.78 -14.13
N SER A 69 -0.94 18.85 -14.03
CA SER A 69 -0.13 19.68 -14.92
C SER A 69 1.24 19.05 -15.11
N HIS A 70 1.38 18.27 -16.18
CA HIS A 70 2.63 18.04 -16.90
C HIS A 70 2.31 17.69 -18.34
#